data_AF-A0A351IZM5-F1
#
_entry.id   AF-A0A351IZM5-F1
#
_cell.length_a   1.000
_cell.length_b   1.000
_cell.length_c   1.000
_cell.angle_alpha   90.00
_cell.angle_beta   90.00
_cell.angle_gamma   90.00
#
_symmetry.space_group_name_H-M   'P 1'
#
loop_
_entity.id
_entity.type
_entity.pdbx_description
1 polymer ?
#
loop_
_entity_poly.entity_id
_entity_poly.type
_entity_poly.pdbx_seq_one_letter_code
_entity_poly.pdbx_strand_id
1 'polypeptide(L)'
;MAKAKFKCYCNGDDMDTHEHKASKHILVAFLLNLSFVFIEIIGGIYTNSIAILSDAVHDFGDCLALGCAWILEKVSEKKPDDHYTFGYKRYSLLSALITAVVLVAGAAAVIYSSVLRWMEPVEIKAKGMLIIAVLGVLVNGVAVLKTSRGHGANEKAISLHMLEDVLGWVAILVGSLLIWWL
;
A
#
# COMPACT_ATOMS: atom_id res chain seq x y z
N MET A 1 -4.53 -52.02 -35.23
CA MET A 1 -5.45 -51.29 -34.33
C MET A 1 -4.62 -50.50 -33.32
N ALA A 2 -4.34 -49.23 -33.62
CA ALA A 2 -3.58 -48.34 -32.75
C ALA A 2 -4.57 -47.59 -31.82
N LYS A 3 -4.44 -47.76 -30.50
CA LYS A 3 -5.16 -46.95 -29.52
C LYS A 3 -4.50 -45.57 -29.44
N ALA A 4 -5.14 -44.56 -30.01
CA ALA A 4 -4.79 -43.17 -29.77
C ALA A 4 -5.17 -42.81 -28.33
N LYS A 5 -4.16 -42.50 -27.51
CA LYS A 5 -4.33 -41.97 -26.15
C LYS A 5 -4.45 -40.45 -26.28
N PHE A 6 -5.67 -39.94 -26.29
CA PHE A 6 -5.90 -38.50 -26.12
C PHE A 6 -5.52 -38.15 -24.68
N LYS A 7 -4.36 -37.54 -24.50
CA LYS A 7 -3.95 -36.91 -23.24
C LYS A 7 -4.37 -35.44 -23.35
N CYS A 8 -5.49 -35.08 -22.73
CA CYS A 8 -5.83 -33.67 -22.54
C CYS A 8 -4.71 -33.02 -21.74
N TYR A 9 -3.97 -32.12 -22.39
CA TYR A 9 -3.05 -31.19 -21.76
C TYR A 9 -3.92 -30.05 -21.22
N CYS A 10 -4.39 -30.16 -19.99
CA CYS A 10 -4.84 -28.98 -19.27
C CYS A 10 -3.56 -28.27 -18.79
N ASN A 11 -3.06 -27.32 -19.59
CA ASN A 11 -2.25 -26.24 -19.04
C ASN A 11 -3.21 -25.44 -18.15
N GLY A 12 -3.22 -25.77 -16.86
CA GLY A 12 -3.65 -24.83 -15.85
C GLY A 12 -2.49 -23.85 -15.63
N ASP A 13 -2.54 -22.71 -16.31
CA ASP A 13 -1.76 -21.54 -15.95
C ASP A 13 -2.38 -20.96 -14.68
N ASP A 14 -2.29 -21.66 -13.55
CA ASP A 14 -3.01 -21.26 -12.34
C ASP A 14 -2.10 -21.31 -11.11
N MET A 15 -1.49 -20.13 -10.92
CA MET A 15 -1.17 -19.51 -9.64
C MET A 15 -0.16 -20.28 -8.80
N ASP A 16 1.11 -19.93 -9.02
CA ASP A 16 2.20 -20.14 -8.07
C ASP A 16 1.72 -19.74 -6.67
N THR A 17 1.45 -20.76 -5.86
CA THR A 17 1.28 -20.63 -4.41
C THR A 17 2.67 -20.36 -3.85
N HIS A 18 3.16 -19.14 -4.07
CA HIS A 18 4.39 -18.65 -3.47
C HIS A 18 4.16 -18.65 -1.95
N GLU A 19 4.78 -19.61 -1.24
CA GLU A 19 4.94 -19.54 0.20
C GLU A 19 5.38 -18.11 0.57
N HIS A 20 4.47 -17.37 1.21
CA HIS A 20 4.64 -15.96 1.52
C HIS A 20 5.53 -15.82 2.76
N LYS A 21 6.76 -16.33 2.72
CA LYS A 21 7.80 -15.75 3.57
C LYS A 21 8.12 -14.38 3.00
N ALA A 22 7.39 -13.37 3.49
CA ALA A 22 7.73 -11.98 3.24
C ALA A 22 9.22 -11.80 3.48
N SER A 23 9.94 -11.43 2.42
CA SER A 23 11.36 -11.14 2.52
C SER A 23 11.59 -10.14 3.65
N LYS A 24 12.71 -10.27 4.37
CA LYS A 24 13.04 -9.35 5.47
C LYS A 24 12.96 -7.89 5.02
N HIS A 25 13.26 -7.61 3.76
CA HIS A 25 13.16 -6.27 3.17
C HIS A 25 11.72 -5.77 3.06
N ILE A 26 10.77 -6.64 2.69
CA ILE A 26 9.34 -6.33 2.59
C ILE A 26 8.77 -5.98 3.96
N LEU A 27 9.08 -6.81 4.98
CA LEU A 27 8.62 -6.55 6.34
C LEU A 27 9.19 -5.23 6.90
N VAL A 28 10.46 -4.94 6.62
CA VAL A 28 11.08 -3.68 7.05
C VAL A 28 10.44 -2.47 6.37
N ALA A 29 10.14 -2.54 5.06
CA ALA A 29 9.47 -1.47 4.34
C ALA A 29 8.06 -1.23 4.90
N PHE A 30 7.29 -2.30 5.10
CA PHE A 30 5.95 -2.23 5.71
C PHE A 30 5.97 -1.60 7.10
N LEU A 31 6.86 -2.04 8.00
CA LEU A 31 6.94 -1.48 9.34
C LEU A 31 7.38 -0.02 9.35
N LEU A 32 8.25 0.35 8.41
CA LEU A 32 8.75 1.71 8.28
C LEU A 32 7.62 2.63 7.79
N ASN A 33 6.90 2.27 6.73
CA ASN A 33 5.73 3.00 6.24
C ASN A 33 4.64 3.08 7.34
N LEU A 34 4.24 1.95 7.94
CA LEU A 34 3.24 1.94 9.01
C LEU A 34 3.61 2.83 10.21
N SER A 35 4.89 2.87 10.59
CA SER A 35 5.35 3.76 11.66
C SER A 35 5.32 5.24 11.26
N PHE A 36 5.56 5.52 9.98
CA PHE A 36 5.61 6.86 9.43
C PHE A 36 4.22 7.48 9.29
N VAL A 37 3.20 6.69 8.99
CA VAL A 37 1.77 7.09 9.04
C VAL A 37 1.40 7.87 10.29
N PHE A 38 1.89 7.46 11.46
CA PHE A 38 1.60 8.18 12.71
C PHE A 38 2.23 9.57 12.73
N ILE A 39 3.43 9.71 12.19
CA ILE A 39 4.14 10.99 12.07
C ILE A 39 3.39 11.88 11.07
N GLU A 40 2.90 11.32 9.96
CA GLU A 40 2.16 12.05 8.94
C GLU A 40 0.79 12.52 9.43
N ILE A 41 0.03 11.69 10.15
CA ILE A 41 -1.27 12.09 10.72
C ILE A 41 -1.06 13.27 11.68
N ILE A 42 -0.11 13.14 12.62
CA ILE A 42 0.20 14.21 13.59
C ILE A 42 0.71 15.45 12.85
N GLY A 43 1.60 15.27 11.87
CA GLY A 43 2.21 16.33 11.10
C GLY A 43 1.21 17.06 10.19
N GLY A 44 0.33 16.34 9.52
CA GLY A 44 -0.72 16.85 8.64
C GLY A 44 -1.75 17.67 9.42
N ILE A 45 -2.18 17.17 10.58
CA ILE A 45 -3.06 17.93 11.49
C ILE A 45 -2.32 19.17 12.02
N TYR A 46 -1.08 19.02 12.49
CA TYR A 46 -0.30 20.13 13.04
C TYR A 46 -0.06 21.25 12.02
N THR A 47 0.18 20.88 10.76
CA THR A 47 0.48 21.81 9.67
C THR A 47 -0.75 22.31 8.93
N ASN A 48 -1.93 21.76 9.20
CA ASN A 48 -3.11 21.92 8.35
C ASN A 48 -2.76 21.62 6.89
N SER A 49 -2.07 20.51 6.60
CA SER A 49 -1.74 20.13 5.24
C SER A 49 -2.55 18.91 4.81
N ILE A 50 -3.46 19.13 3.86
CA ILE A 50 -4.20 18.01 3.24
C ILE A 50 -3.29 17.15 2.40
N ALA A 51 -2.22 17.70 1.83
CA ALA A 51 -1.27 16.91 1.07
C ALA A 51 -0.60 15.85 1.96
N ILE A 52 -0.15 16.23 3.16
CA ILE A 52 0.41 15.28 4.14
C ILE A 52 -0.66 14.32 4.65
N LEU A 53 -1.88 14.81 4.94
CA LEU A 53 -2.95 13.96 5.44
C LEU A 53 -3.46 12.96 4.38
N SER A 54 -3.43 13.35 3.11
CA SER A 54 -3.76 12.49 1.96
C SER A 54 -2.79 11.33 1.85
N ASP A 55 -1.50 11.62 1.94
CA ASP A 55 -0.43 10.61 1.93
C ASP A 55 -0.61 9.64 3.12
N ALA A 56 -0.89 10.17 4.31
CA ALA A 56 -1.17 9.37 5.49
C ALA A 56 -2.37 8.42 5.34
N VAL A 57 -3.44 8.88 4.67
CA VAL A 57 -4.63 8.05 4.39
C VAL A 57 -4.32 6.98 3.35
N HIS A 58 -3.51 7.29 2.34
CA HIS A 58 -3.05 6.34 1.33
C HIS A 58 -2.22 5.22 1.98
N ASP A 59 -1.15 5.58 2.68
CA ASP A 59 -0.23 4.66 3.35
C ASP A 59 -0.93 3.80 4.41
N PHE A 60 -1.85 4.40 5.18
CA PHE A 60 -2.67 3.67 6.13
C PHE A 60 -3.61 2.68 5.42
N GLY A 61 -4.22 3.10 4.31
CA GLY A 61 -5.07 2.27 3.47
C GLY A 61 -4.33 1.05 2.94
N ASP A 62 -3.10 1.22 2.46
CA ASP A 62 -2.26 0.13 1.98
C ASP A 62 -1.86 -0.83 3.11
N CYS A 63 -1.52 -0.29 4.28
CA CYS A 63 -1.24 -1.11 5.45
C CYS A 63 -2.44 -1.97 5.87
N LEU A 64 -3.65 -1.38 5.88
CA LEU A 64 -4.88 -2.10 6.18
C LEU A 64 -5.21 -3.13 5.10
N ALA A 65 -5.08 -2.78 3.84
CA ALA A 65 -5.33 -3.66 2.70
C ALA A 65 -4.42 -4.89 2.75
N LEU A 66 -3.11 -4.69 2.96
CA LEU A 66 -2.13 -5.77 3.07
C LEU A 66 -2.36 -6.62 4.33
N GLY A 67 -2.65 -5.99 5.46
CA GLY A 67 -2.94 -6.71 6.72
C GLY A 67 -4.17 -7.61 6.61
N CYS A 68 -5.27 -7.07 6.08
CA CYS A 68 -6.49 -7.82 5.82
C CYS A 68 -6.26 -8.94 4.80
N ALA A 69 -5.57 -8.63 3.70
CA ALA A 69 -5.24 -9.60 2.66
C ALA A 69 -4.46 -10.78 3.25
N TRP A 70 -3.41 -10.50 4.03
CA TRP A 70 -2.57 -11.51 4.65
C TRP A 70 -3.34 -12.41 5.64
N ILE A 71 -4.18 -11.84 6.50
CA ILE A 71 -4.97 -12.61 7.47
C ILE A 71 -5.96 -13.52 6.75
N LEU A 72 -6.69 -13.00 5.76
CA LEU A 72 -7.71 -13.75 5.04
C LEU A 72 -7.10 -14.81 4.11
N GLU A 73 -5.95 -14.51 3.52
CA GLU A 73 -5.20 -15.50 2.72
C GLU A 73 -4.73 -16.66 3.59
N LYS A 74 -4.19 -16.37 4.78
CA LYS A 74 -3.81 -17.40 5.76
C LYS A 74 -5.00 -18.25 6.22
N VAL A 75 -6.21 -17.66 6.29
CA VAL A 75 -7.44 -18.42 6.56
C VAL A 75 -7.83 -19.27 5.34
N SER A 76 -7.60 -18.78 4.13
CA SER A 76 -7.87 -19.48 2.86
C SER A 76 -7.12 -20.82 2.74
N GLU A 77 -5.93 -20.91 3.33
CA GLU A 77 -5.07 -22.09 3.31
C GLU A 77 -5.53 -23.21 4.26
N LYS A 78 -6.50 -22.96 5.14
CA LYS A 78 -7.01 -23.98 6.07
C LYS A 78 -7.67 -25.14 5.33
N LYS A 79 -7.42 -26.36 5.83
CA LYS A 79 -8.05 -27.59 5.33
C LYS A 79 -9.57 -27.59 5.65
N PRO A 80 -10.38 -28.34 4.88
CA PRO A 80 -11.79 -28.53 5.18
C PRO A 80 -12.02 -29.08 6.60
N ASP A 81 -13.12 -28.66 7.21
CA ASP A 81 -13.60 -29.13 8.52
C ASP A 81 -15.12 -29.34 8.52
N ASP A 82 -15.69 -29.70 9.68
CA ASP A 82 -17.12 -30.00 9.83
C ASP A 82 -18.03 -28.78 9.56
N HIS A 83 -17.49 -27.55 9.61
CA HIS A 83 -18.22 -26.33 9.27
C HIS A 83 -18.08 -25.96 7.78
N TYR A 84 -16.91 -26.21 7.19
CA TYR A 84 -16.60 -25.89 5.79
C TYR A 84 -16.15 -27.13 5.02
N THR A 85 -17.12 -27.88 4.50
CA THR A 85 -16.90 -29.14 3.76
C THR A 85 -16.07 -28.97 2.48
N PHE A 86 -16.10 -27.79 1.86
CA PHE A 86 -15.28 -27.44 0.69
C PHE A 86 -13.98 -26.68 1.04
N GLY A 87 -13.68 -26.51 2.33
CA GLY A 87 -12.54 -25.73 2.81
C GLY A 87 -12.74 -24.21 2.70
N TYR A 88 -11.67 -23.48 2.99
CA TYR A 88 -11.70 -22.03 3.20
C TYR A 88 -11.28 -21.19 1.98
N LYS A 89 -11.16 -21.80 0.79
CA LYS A 89 -10.61 -21.13 -0.41
C LYS A 89 -11.34 -19.84 -0.82
N ARG A 90 -12.63 -19.70 -0.51
CA ARG A 90 -13.41 -18.47 -0.78
C ARG A 90 -12.89 -17.24 -0.03
N TYR A 91 -12.15 -17.41 1.07
CA TYR A 91 -11.58 -16.31 1.83
C TYR A 91 -10.47 -15.57 1.05
N SER A 92 -9.81 -16.21 0.08
CA SER A 92 -8.87 -15.54 -0.83
C SER A 92 -9.60 -14.54 -1.76
N LEU A 93 -10.76 -14.92 -2.30
CA LEU A 93 -11.59 -13.98 -3.08
C LEU A 93 -12.10 -12.82 -2.21
N LEU A 94 -12.51 -13.12 -0.98
CA LEU A 94 -12.96 -12.11 -0.02
C LEU A 94 -11.82 -11.15 0.36
N SER A 95 -10.58 -11.65 0.45
CA SER A 95 -9.39 -10.85 0.73
C SER A 95 -9.17 -9.81 -0.36
N ALA A 96 -9.16 -10.23 -1.62
CA ALA A 96 -9.02 -9.35 -2.78
C ALA A 96 -10.15 -8.31 -2.86
N LEU A 97 -11.39 -8.72 -2.57
CA LEU A 97 -12.54 -7.82 -2.56
C LEU A 97 -12.42 -6.74 -1.48
N ILE A 98 -12.04 -7.11 -0.26
CA ILE A 98 -11.87 -6.17 0.86
C ILE A 98 -10.74 -5.18 0.55
N THR A 99 -9.60 -5.67 0.04
CA THR A 99 -8.50 -4.81 -0.40
C THR A 99 -8.98 -3.79 -1.45
N ALA A 100 -9.70 -4.24 -2.48
CA ALA A 100 -10.22 -3.33 -3.51
C ALA A 100 -11.16 -2.26 -2.91
N VAL A 101 -12.05 -2.64 -2.00
CA VAL A 101 -12.96 -1.70 -1.32
C VAL A 101 -12.20 -0.69 -0.47
N VAL A 102 -11.20 -1.12 0.30
CA VAL A 102 -10.39 -0.23 1.14
C VAL A 102 -9.68 0.82 0.29
N LEU A 103 -9.03 0.40 -0.81
CA LEU A 103 -8.31 1.31 -1.69
C LEU A 103 -9.25 2.32 -2.38
N VAL A 104 -10.38 1.85 -2.91
CA VAL A 104 -11.36 2.74 -3.57
C VAL A 104 -11.99 3.72 -2.58
N ALA A 105 -12.33 3.25 -1.37
CA ALA A 105 -12.89 4.11 -0.33
C ALA A 105 -11.87 5.17 0.15
N GLY A 106 -10.61 4.77 0.35
CA GLY A 106 -9.53 5.68 0.71
C GLY A 106 -9.31 6.76 -0.34
N ALA A 107 -9.22 6.37 -1.62
CA ALA A 107 -9.08 7.32 -2.72
C ALA A 107 -10.26 8.30 -2.81
N ALA A 108 -11.49 7.82 -2.67
CA ALA A 108 -12.68 8.66 -2.66
C ALA A 108 -12.68 9.67 -1.50
N ALA A 109 -12.25 9.25 -0.30
CA ALA A 109 -12.14 10.11 0.87
C ALA A 109 -11.10 11.24 0.65
N VAL A 110 -9.93 10.90 0.11
CA VAL A 110 -8.88 11.87 -0.23
C VAL A 110 -9.36 12.91 -1.24
N ILE A 111 -10.02 12.45 -2.31
CA ILE A 111 -10.56 13.35 -3.36
C ILE A 111 -11.59 14.30 -2.74
N TYR A 112 -12.51 13.77 -1.93
CA TYR A 112 -13.54 14.57 -1.26
C TYR A 112 -12.93 15.65 -0.36
N SER A 113 -11.97 15.29 0.50
CA SER A 113 -11.26 16.24 1.37
C SER A 113 -10.48 17.30 0.59
N SER A 114 -9.88 16.91 -0.53
CA SER A 114 -9.13 17.83 -1.41
C SER A 114 -10.05 18.86 -2.07
N VAL A 115 -11.23 18.45 -2.54
CA VAL A 115 -12.24 19.35 -3.11
C VAL A 115 -12.75 20.35 -2.07
N LEU A 116 -13.06 19.89 -0.85
CA LEU A 116 -13.51 20.77 0.24
C LEU A 116 -12.50 21.87 0.53
N ARG A 117 -11.21 21.54 0.56
CA ARG A 117 -10.13 22.50 0.83
C ARG A 117 -9.90 23.50 -0.27
N TRP A 118 -10.19 23.10 -1.50
CA TRP A 118 -10.17 24.04 -2.62
C TRP A 118 -11.31 25.06 -2.49
N MET A 119 -12.49 24.64 -2.03
CA MET A 119 -13.61 25.54 -1.78
C MET A 119 -13.41 26.43 -0.55
N GLU A 120 -12.79 25.88 0.51
CA GLU A 120 -12.49 26.58 1.76
C GLU A 120 -10.99 26.49 2.09
N PRO A 121 -10.18 27.42 1.56
CA PRO A 121 -8.75 27.45 1.81
C PRO A 121 -8.46 27.71 3.28
N VAL A 122 -7.55 26.92 3.85
CA VAL A 122 -7.06 27.07 5.22
C VAL A 122 -5.58 27.40 5.17
N GLU A 123 -5.11 28.28 6.04
CA GLU A 123 -3.69 28.59 6.15
C GLU A 123 -2.85 27.36 6.51
N ILE A 124 -1.80 27.13 5.72
CA ILE A 124 -0.89 26.00 5.86
C ILE A 124 0.39 26.47 6.54
N LYS A 125 0.85 25.73 7.56
CA LYS A 125 2.15 26.03 8.20
C LYS A 125 3.29 25.52 7.33
N ALA A 126 3.66 26.31 6.33
CA ALA A 126 4.63 25.95 5.29
C ALA A 126 5.97 25.41 5.84
N LYS A 127 6.52 26.03 6.89
CA LYS A 127 7.77 25.57 7.54
C LYS A 127 7.65 24.16 8.11
N GLY A 128 6.56 23.85 8.80
CA GLY A 128 6.32 22.52 9.36
C GLY A 128 6.09 21.49 8.25
N MET A 129 5.32 21.87 7.22
CA MET A 129 5.07 21.03 6.06
C MET A 129 6.37 20.66 5.34
N LEU A 130 7.28 21.62 5.16
CA LEU A 130 8.58 21.40 4.53
C LEU A 130 9.45 20.42 5.31
N ILE A 131 9.52 20.55 6.64
CA ILE A 131 10.30 19.64 7.49
C ILE A 131 9.76 18.20 7.36
N ILE A 132 8.45 18.03 7.42
CA ILE A 132 7.81 16.71 7.26
C ILE A 132 8.05 16.17 5.84
N ALA A 133 7.99 17.04 4.83
CA ALA A 133 8.23 16.64 3.45
C ALA A 133 9.65 16.12 3.21
N VAL A 134 10.66 16.79 3.77
CA VAL A 134 12.05 16.30 3.74
C VAL A 134 12.16 14.95 4.45
N LEU A 135 11.50 14.80 5.61
CA LEU A 135 11.51 13.54 6.36
C LEU A 135 10.88 12.41 5.53
N GLY A 136 9.74 12.65 4.88
CA GLY A 136 9.06 11.65 4.05
C GLY A 136 9.89 11.20 2.85
N VAL A 137 10.53 12.14 2.13
CA VAL A 137 11.47 11.80 1.05
C VAL A 137 12.61 10.91 1.56
N LEU A 138 13.17 11.21 2.74
CA LEU A 138 14.27 10.42 3.32
C LEU A 138 13.80 9.04 3.75
N VAL A 139 12.66 8.95 4.45
CA VAL A 139 12.10 7.72 4.99
C VAL A 139 11.72 6.77 3.86
N ASN A 140 10.94 7.23 2.88
CA ASN A 140 10.53 6.42 1.73
C ASN A 140 11.72 6.13 0.78
N GLY A 141 12.67 7.07 0.64
CA GLY A 141 13.91 6.82 -0.10
C GLY A 141 14.74 5.68 0.50
N VAL A 142 14.86 5.62 1.83
CA VAL A 142 15.52 4.49 2.52
C VAL A 142 14.76 3.19 2.30
N ALA A 143 13.43 3.22 2.25
CA ALA A 143 12.62 2.04 1.94
C ALA A 143 12.91 1.51 0.53
N VAL A 144 12.92 2.37 -0.49
CA VAL A 144 13.30 2.03 -1.88
C VAL A 144 14.71 1.41 -1.95
N LEU A 145 15.70 1.99 -1.26
CA LEU A 145 17.07 1.47 -1.27
C LEU A 145 17.19 0.08 -0.64
N LYS A 146 16.33 -0.24 0.34
CA LYS A 146 16.30 -1.56 0.98
C LYS A 146 15.58 -2.60 0.12
N THR A 147 14.49 -2.23 -0.55
CA THR A 147 13.66 -3.16 -1.35
C THR A 147 14.21 -3.38 -2.76
N SER A 148 14.87 -2.38 -3.37
CA SER A 148 15.51 -2.48 -4.70
C SER A 148 16.63 -3.52 -4.82
N ARG A 149 17.18 -3.98 -3.69
CA ARG A 149 18.18 -5.07 -3.64
C ARG A 149 17.57 -6.47 -3.76
N GLY A 150 16.23 -6.56 -3.72
CA GLY A 150 15.48 -7.80 -3.92
C GLY A 150 15.52 -8.28 -5.37
N HIS A 151 15.43 -9.60 -5.57
CA HIS A 151 15.45 -10.23 -6.89
C HIS A 151 14.07 -10.77 -7.30
N GLY A 152 13.11 -10.84 -6.37
CA GLY A 152 11.76 -11.33 -6.62
C GLY A 152 10.81 -10.30 -7.22
N ALA A 153 9.78 -10.76 -7.94
CA ALA A 153 8.74 -9.91 -8.51
C ALA A 153 8.02 -9.07 -7.45
N ASN A 154 7.71 -9.67 -6.29
CA ASN A 154 7.07 -8.96 -5.17
C ASN A 154 7.94 -7.83 -4.60
N GLU A 155 9.26 -8.05 -4.51
CA GLU A 155 10.20 -7.04 -4.01
C GLU A 155 10.32 -5.87 -4.99
N LYS A 156 10.30 -6.16 -6.30
CA LYS A 156 10.24 -5.13 -7.35
C LYS A 156 8.93 -4.35 -7.30
N ALA A 157 7.79 -5.02 -7.15
CA ALA A 157 6.49 -4.37 -7.03
C ALA A 157 6.44 -3.41 -5.84
N ILE A 158 6.91 -3.86 -4.67
CA ILE A 158 7.01 -3.01 -3.48
C ILE A 158 8.01 -1.88 -3.69
N SER A 159 9.15 -2.12 -4.33
CA SER A 159 10.11 -1.06 -4.65
C SER A 159 9.53 0.01 -5.58
N LEU A 160 8.63 -0.35 -6.50
CA LEU A 160 7.95 0.60 -7.37
C LEU A 160 6.90 1.40 -6.60
N HIS A 161 6.16 0.76 -5.71
CA HIS A 161 5.22 1.44 -4.82
C HIS A 161 5.94 2.42 -3.88
N MET A 162 7.01 2.01 -3.19
CA MET A 162 7.81 2.94 -2.37
C MET A 162 8.42 4.10 -3.19
N LEU A 163 8.64 3.91 -4.49
CA LEU A 163 9.09 4.98 -5.38
C LEU A 163 7.96 5.97 -5.71
N GLU A 164 6.73 5.48 -5.86
CA GLU A 164 5.51 6.32 -5.97
C GLU A 164 5.39 7.23 -4.75
N ASP A 165 5.54 6.69 -3.55
CA ASP A 165 5.51 7.46 -2.31
C ASP A 165 6.60 8.54 -2.31
N VAL A 166 7.84 8.18 -2.68
CA VAL A 166 8.94 9.17 -2.80
C VAL A 166 8.56 10.29 -3.76
N LEU A 167 7.94 10.00 -4.90
CA LEU A 167 7.52 11.01 -5.86
C LEU A 167 6.40 11.91 -5.28
N GLY A 168 5.45 11.32 -4.55
CA GLY A 168 4.44 12.05 -3.79
C GLY A 168 5.07 13.02 -2.80
N TRP A 169 6.02 12.54 -1.99
CA TRP A 169 6.76 13.34 -1.02
C TRP A 169 7.60 14.45 -1.65
N VAL A 170 8.20 14.21 -2.81
CA VAL A 170 8.89 15.24 -3.60
C VAL A 170 7.91 16.31 -4.06
N ALA A 171 6.70 15.95 -4.50
CA ALA A 171 5.67 16.91 -4.88
C ALA A 171 5.22 17.76 -3.68
N ILE A 172 5.03 17.15 -2.50
CA ILE A 172 4.74 17.86 -1.25
C ILE A 172 5.88 18.82 -0.89
N LEU A 173 7.13 18.39 -1.02
CA LEU A 173 8.31 19.20 -0.75
C LEU A 173 8.36 20.44 -1.64
N VAL A 174 8.19 20.27 -2.95
CA VAL A 174 8.14 21.38 -3.91
C VAL A 174 6.97 22.31 -3.61
N GLY A 175 5.78 21.76 -3.35
CA GLY A 175 4.60 22.55 -2.96
C GLY A 175 4.85 23.38 -1.69
N SER A 176 5.48 22.79 -0.67
CA SER A 176 5.80 23.48 0.57
C SER A 176 6.81 24.62 0.38
N LEU A 177 7.80 24.45 -0.52
CA LEU A 177 8.77 25.50 -0.87
C LEU A 177 8.09 26.66 -1.59
N LEU A 178 7.18 26.37 -2.53
CA LEU A 178 6.43 27.39 -3.25
C LEU A 178 5.55 28.21 -2.29
N ILE A 179 4.81 27.53 -1.40
CA ILE A 179 3.98 28.18 -0.38
C ILE A 179 4.83 28.98 0.60
N TRP A 180 6.04 28.52 0.95
CA TRP A 180 6.93 29.25 1.85
C TRP A 180 7.54 30.51 1.21
N TRP A 181 7.76 30.48 -0.11
CA TRP A 181 8.27 31.63 -0.85
C TRP A 181 7.19 32.71 -1.01
N LEU A 182 5.98 32.32 -1.45
CA LEU A 182 4.83 33.21 -1.68
C LEU A 182 4.38 33.95 -0.40
#